data_AF-A0A946S8F5-F1
#
_entry.id   AF-A0A946S8F5-F1
#
_cell.length_a   1.000
_cell.length_b   1.000
_cell.length_c   1.000
_cell.angle_alpha   90.00
_cell.angle_beta   90.00
_cell.angle_gamma   90.00
#
_symmetry.space_group_name_H-M   'P 1'
#
loop_
_entity.id
_entity.type
_entity.pdbx_description
1 polymer ?
#
loop_
_entity_poly.entity_id
_entity_poly.type
_entity_poly.pdbx_seq_one_letter_code
_entity_poly.pdbx_strand_id
1 'polypeptide(L)'
;MAKQVEYTEDNIRSLSWKEHIRMRPGMYIGKLGDGKDADDGIYVLLKEVVDNSVDEYTMGNGKSIEVGIRDGEVRVRDYGRGIPLGKVIDCVSKINTGGKYDSRAFKKTVGLNGVGTKAVNALSAMFKVESYRAGKCKSATFSIG
;
A
#
# COMPACT_ATOMS: atom_id res chain seq x y z
N MET A 1 27.19 -36.29 -0.92
CA MET A 1 27.99 -35.07 -1.16
C MET A 1 27.03 -33.96 -1.54
N ALA A 2 27.09 -32.79 -0.89
CA ALA A 2 26.28 -31.64 -1.29
C ALA A 2 26.75 -31.19 -2.69
N LYS A 3 25.80 -31.00 -3.61
CA LYS A 3 26.09 -30.55 -4.97
C LYS A 3 26.73 -29.16 -4.88
N GLN A 4 27.96 -29.02 -5.37
CA GLN A 4 28.67 -27.74 -5.38
C GLN A 4 27.91 -26.78 -6.30
N VAL A 5 27.38 -25.69 -5.74
CA VAL A 5 26.67 -24.67 -6.52
C VAL A 5 27.74 -23.73 -7.07
N GLU A 6 27.95 -23.76 -8.39
CA GLU A 6 28.80 -22.78 -9.05
C GLU A 6 28.10 -21.42 -9.00
N TYR A 7 28.81 -20.41 -8.48
CA TYR A 7 28.34 -19.04 -8.43
C TYR A 7 28.72 -18.33 -9.73
N THR A 8 27.76 -18.15 -10.63
CA THR A 8 27.92 -17.56 -11.97
C THR A 8 27.08 -16.30 -12.11
N GLU A 9 27.18 -15.62 -13.25
CA GLU A 9 26.37 -14.45 -13.59
C GLU A 9 24.86 -14.76 -13.54
N ASP A 10 24.45 -16.00 -13.82
CA ASP A 10 23.05 -16.44 -13.75
C ASP A 10 22.48 -16.42 -12.32
N ASN A 11 23.32 -16.37 -11.28
CA ASN A 11 22.87 -16.21 -9.90
C ASN A 11 22.59 -14.76 -9.52
N ILE A 12 23.00 -13.79 -10.35
CA ILE A 12 22.73 -12.37 -10.15
C ILE A 12 21.39 -12.04 -10.80
N ARG A 13 20.38 -11.72 -9.97
CA ARG A 13 19.05 -11.37 -10.45
C ARG A 13 18.55 -10.05 -9.86
N SER A 14 17.88 -9.28 -10.70
CA SER A 14 17.08 -8.13 -10.28
C SER A 14 15.65 -8.57 -10.04
N LEU A 15 15.09 -8.24 -8.88
CA LEU A 15 13.68 -8.51 -8.58
C LEU A 15 12.84 -7.30 -8.95
N SER A 16 11.66 -7.53 -9.53
CA SER A 16 10.64 -6.49 -9.58
C SER A 16 10.27 -6.07 -8.15
N TRP A 17 9.73 -4.87 -8.00
CA TRP A 17 9.33 -4.36 -6.70
C TRP A 17 8.39 -5.30 -5.94
N LYS A 18 7.45 -5.91 -6.68
CA LYS A 18 6.45 -6.81 -6.12
C LYS A 18 7.10 -8.09 -5.62
N GLU A 19 7.98 -8.69 -6.42
CA GLU A 19 8.72 -9.88 -6.04
C GLU A 19 9.59 -9.60 -4.82
N HIS A 20 10.26 -8.45 -4.77
CA HIS A 20 11.08 -8.07 -3.63
C HIS A 20 10.26 -7.93 -2.34
N ILE A 21 9.14 -7.19 -2.37
CA ILE A 21 8.24 -7.04 -1.21
C ILE A 21 7.73 -8.40 -0.73
N ARG A 22 7.30 -9.28 -1.64
CA ARG A 22 6.76 -10.59 -1.28
C ARG A 22 7.83 -11.55 -0.77
N MET A 23 9.06 -11.45 -1.25
CA MET A 23 10.19 -12.28 -0.80
C MET A 23 10.77 -11.81 0.53
N ARG A 24 10.66 -10.50 0.82
CA ARG A 24 11.19 -9.86 2.03
C ARG A 24 10.14 -8.98 2.72
N PRO A 25 8.97 -9.53 3.09
CA PRO A 25 7.87 -8.73 3.63
C PRO A 25 8.26 -8.03 4.93
N GLY A 26 9.09 -8.67 5.76
CA GLY A 26 9.51 -8.06 7.02
C GLY A 26 10.34 -6.78 6.90
N MET A 27 10.97 -6.52 5.75
CA MET A 27 11.63 -5.24 5.49
C MET A 27 10.63 -4.07 5.33
N TYR A 28 9.37 -4.39 5.00
CA TYR A 28 8.33 -3.40 4.72
C TYR A 28 7.32 -3.28 5.86
N ILE A 29 6.99 -4.38 6.51
CA ILE A 29 5.93 -4.44 7.53
C ILE A 29 6.42 -4.91 8.92
N GLY A 30 7.71 -5.20 9.08
CA GLY A 30 8.26 -5.68 10.34
C GLY A 30 7.93 -7.16 10.60
N LYS A 31 7.50 -7.48 11.82
CA LYS A 31 7.18 -8.86 12.21
C LYS A 31 6.01 -9.39 11.39
N LEU A 32 6.11 -10.62 10.89
CA LEU A 32 4.97 -11.29 10.25
C LEU A 32 4.09 -11.92 11.33
N GLY A 33 2.78 -11.91 11.11
CA GLY A 33 1.83 -12.56 12.01
C GLY A 33 0.41 -12.48 11.48
N ASP A 34 -0.50 -13.12 12.19
CA ASP A 34 -1.92 -13.26 11.85
C ASP A 34 -2.81 -12.25 12.59
N GLY A 35 -2.21 -11.31 13.32
CA GLY A 35 -2.90 -10.27 14.08
C GLY A 35 -3.10 -10.63 15.56
N LYS A 36 -2.56 -11.75 16.04
CA LYS A 36 -2.61 -12.10 17.48
C LYS A 36 -1.79 -11.16 18.34
N ASP A 37 -0.65 -10.67 17.83
CA ASP A 37 0.21 -9.74 18.55
C ASP A 37 0.08 -8.33 17.99
N ALA A 38 0.11 -7.33 18.87
CA ALA A 38 -0.05 -5.92 18.47
C ALA A 38 1.09 -5.40 17.56
N ASP A 39 2.24 -6.08 17.55
CA ASP A 39 3.39 -5.76 16.70
C ASP A 39 3.38 -6.50 15.34
N ASP A 40 2.33 -7.27 15.05
CA ASP A 40 2.18 -7.95 13.77
C ASP A 40 2.02 -6.96 12.60
N GLY A 41 2.77 -7.21 11.53
CA GLY A 41 2.83 -6.35 10.36
C GLY A 41 1.52 -6.21 9.59
N ILE A 42 0.52 -7.07 9.85
CA ILE A 42 -0.83 -6.88 9.33
C ILE A 42 -1.44 -5.54 9.79
N TYR A 43 -1.10 -5.09 11.01
CA TYR A 43 -1.53 -3.78 11.52
C TYR A 43 -0.76 -2.63 10.87
N VAL A 44 0.46 -2.86 10.41
CA VAL A 44 1.20 -1.87 9.61
C VAL A 44 0.52 -1.70 8.26
N LEU A 45 0.07 -2.78 7.61
CA LEU A 45 -0.69 -2.71 6.35
C LEU A 45 -1.98 -1.89 6.50
N LEU A 46 -2.74 -2.14 7.57
CA LEU A 46 -3.94 -1.35 7.85
C LEU A 46 -3.61 0.12 8.10
N LYS A 47 -2.60 0.40 8.95
CA LYS A 47 -2.16 1.77 9.23
C LYS A 47 -1.77 2.52 7.97
N GLU A 48 -1.07 1.90 7.02
CA GLU A 48 -0.70 2.56 5.77
C GLU A 48 -1.91 3.06 4.95
N VAL A 49 -3.06 2.36 5.00
CA VAL A 49 -4.28 2.83 4.32
C VAL A 49 -4.96 3.92 5.14
N VAL A 50 -5.09 3.72 6.46
CA VAL A 50 -5.72 4.67 7.37
C VAL A 50 -4.97 5.99 7.43
N ASP A 51 -3.63 5.97 7.44
CA ASP A 51 -2.78 7.16 7.49
C ASP A 51 -2.97 8.03 6.23
N ASN A 52 -3.17 7.42 5.06
CA ASN A 52 -3.51 8.17 3.85
C ASN A 52 -4.88 8.86 3.96
N SER A 53 -5.84 8.22 4.59
CA SER A 53 -7.16 8.81 4.87
C SER A 53 -7.07 9.94 5.93
N VAL A 54 -6.23 9.78 6.96
CA VAL A 54 -5.97 10.81 7.98
C VAL A 54 -5.24 12.02 7.38
N ASP A 55 -4.35 11.80 6.41
CA ASP A 55 -3.67 12.90 5.71
C ASP A 55 -4.66 13.76 4.93
N GLU A 56 -5.69 13.17 4.31
CA GLU A 56 -6.77 13.94 3.66
C GLU A 56 -7.56 14.78 4.68
N TYR A 57 -7.91 14.18 5.83
CA TYR A 57 -8.59 14.88 6.92
C TYR A 57 -7.76 16.04 7.45
N THR A 58 -6.46 15.84 7.65
CA THR A 58 -5.52 16.85 8.15
C THR A 58 -5.41 18.04 7.17
N MET A 59 -5.62 17.80 5.88
CA MET A 59 -5.72 18.85 4.85
C MET A 59 -7.12 19.47 4.73
N GLY A 60 -8.03 19.15 5.65
CA GLY A 60 -9.40 19.69 5.71
C GLY A 60 -10.39 19.00 4.78
N ASN A 61 -10.08 17.80 4.26
CA ASN A 61 -10.93 17.08 3.31
C ASN A 61 -11.46 15.78 3.92
N GLY A 62 -12.77 15.59 3.85
CA GLY A 62 -13.43 14.48 4.52
C GLY A 62 -13.58 14.71 6.03
N LYS A 63 -14.58 14.06 6.62
CA LYS A 63 -14.90 14.19 8.06
C LYS A 63 -15.04 12.85 8.78
N SER A 64 -15.05 11.76 8.02
CA SER A 64 -15.22 10.40 8.52
C SER A 64 -14.29 9.46 7.77
N ILE A 65 -13.84 8.44 8.49
CA ILE A 65 -13.13 7.29 7.96
C ILE A 65 -13.91 6.08 8.46
N GLU A 66 -14.41 5.28 7.54
CA GLU A 66 -15.12 4.03 7.84
C GLU A 66 -14.13 2.87 7.68
N VAL A 67 -14.00 2.07 8.72
CA VAL A 67 -13.21 0.83 8.70
C VAL A 67 -14.15 -0.33 8.98
N GLY A 68 -14.26 -1.25 8.02
CA GLY A 68 -15.06 -2.46 8.13
C GLY A 68 -14.17 -3.69 7.96
N ILE A 69 -14.44 -4.72 8.76
CA ILE A 69 -13.75 -6.01 8.68
C ILE A 69 -14.80 -7.09 8.47
N ARG A 70 -14.65 -7.91 7.43
CA ARG A 70 -15.54 -9.04 7.15
C ARG A 70 -14.78 -10.14 6.44
N ASP A 71 -14.85 -11.37 6.95
CA ASP A 71 -14.32 -12.57 6.30
C ASP A 71 -12.84 -12.45 5.87
N GLY A 72 -12.00 -11.80 6.69
CA GLY A 72 -10.59 -11.56 6.39
C GLY A 72 -10.33 -10.42 5.39
N GLU A 73 -11.37 -9.76 4.89
CA GLU A 73 -11.28 -8.52 4.12
C GLU A 73 -11.36 -7.31 5.05
N VAL A 74 -10.48 -6.32 4.84
CA VAL A 74 -10.55 -5.02 5.49
C VAL A 74 -10.87 -3.96 4.45
N ARG A 75 -11.94 -3.21 4.69
CA ARG A 75 -12.35 -2.07 3.87
C ARG A 75 -12.10 -0.78 4.64
N VAL A 76 -11.31 0.11 4.06
CA VAL A 76 -11.11 1.48 4.54
C VAL A 76 -11.71 2.44 3.52
N ARG A 77 -12.60 3.32 3.97
CA ARG A 77 -13.21 4.35 3.15
C ARG A 77 -13.10 5.70 3.84
N ASP A 78 -12.43 6.64 3.18
CA ASP A 78 -12.52 8.06 3.51
C ASP A 78 -13.46 8.81 2.57
N TYR A 79 -13.74 10.04 2.96
CA TYR A 79 -14.53 11.00 2.19
C TYR A 79 -13.69 12.24 1.83
N GLY A 80 -12.40 12.04 1.60
CA GLY A 80 -11.46 13.06 1.17
C GLY A 80 -11.63 13.46 -0.30
N ARG A 81 -10.60 14.05 -0.89
CA ARG A 81 -10.65 14.51 -2.29
C ARG A 81 -10.62 13.37 -3.31
N GLY A 82 -10.23 12.17 -2.89
CA GLY A 82 -9.95 11.02 -3.75
C GLY A 82 -8.65 11.17 -4.56
N ILE A 83 -7.99 10.06 -4.85
CA ILE A 83 -6.82 9.99 -5.73
C ILE A 83 -7.23 10.51 -7.13
N PRO A 84 -6.45 11.38 -7.80
CA PRO A 84 -6.73 11.79 -9.17
C PRO A 84 -7.00 10.58 -10.07
N LEU A 85 -8.11 10.59 -10.82
CA LEU A 85 -8.61 9.39 -11.52
C LEU A 85 -7.58 8.78 -12.49
N GLY A 86 -6.77 9.62 -13.15
CA GLY A 86 -5.69 9.17 -14.05
C GLY A 86 -4.46 8.60 -13.33
N LYS A 87 -4.41 8.64 -12.00
CA LYS A 87 -3.29 8.19 -11.16
C LYS A 87 -3.66 7.11 -10.14
N VAL A 88 -4.91 6.65 -10.12
CA VAL A 88 -5.39 5.60 -9.19
C VAL A 88 -4.51 4.35 -9.23
N ILE A 89 -4.24 3.82 -10.43
CA ILE A 89 -3.42 2.61 -10.61
C ILE A 89 -1.96 2.88 -10.23
N ASP A 90 -1.37 3.94 -10.79
CA ASP A 90 0.02 4.33 -10.53
C ASP A 90 0.32 4.50 -9.03
N CYS A 91 -0.60 5.12 -8.28
CA CYS A 91 -0.46 5.34 -6.84
C CYS A 91 -0.48 4.06 -5.99
N VAL A 92 -0.86 2.90 -6.54
CA VAL A 92 -0.89 1.62 -5.79
C VAL A 92 -0.05 0.52 -6.43
N SER A 93 0.45 0.70 -7.65
CA SER A 93 1.20 -0.33 -8.39
C SER A 93 2.56 0.12 -8.93
N LYS A 94 2.96 1.38 -8.73
CA LYS A 94 4.30 1.89 -9.08
C LYS A 94 5.03 2.41 -7.85
N ILE A 95 6.21 1.86 -7.56
CA ILE A 95 7.07 2.32 -6.46
C ILE A 95 7.46 3.79 -6.65
N ASN A 96 7.73 4.48 -5.54
CA ASN A 96 8.13 5.89 -5.51
C ASN A 96 7.15 6.85 -6.21
N THR A 97 5.86 6.45 -6.30
CA THR A 97 4.80 7.26 -6.90
C THR A 97 3.82 7.73 -5.83
N GLY A 98 3.70 9.03 -5.63
CA GLY A 98 2.77 9.62 -4.67
C GLY A 98 2.68 11.14 -4.78
N GLY A 99 1.60 11.73 -4.27
CA GLY A 99 1.40 13.19 -4.27
C GLY A 99 2.11 13.92 -3.14
N LYS A 100 2.73 13.18 -2.20
CA LYS A 100 3.34 13.73 -0.99
C LYS A 100 4.75 14.30 -1.19
N TYR A 101 5.35 14.09 -2.37
CA TYR A 101 6.63 14.73 -2.74
C TYR A 101 6.48 16.20 -3.14
N ASP A 102 5.26 16.66 -3.46
CA ASP A 102 4.96 18.07 -3.72
C ASP A 102 4.40 18.71 -2.44
N SER A 103 5.22 19.51 -1.77
CA SER A 103 4.90 20.18 -0.49
C SER A 103 3.72 21.15 -0.58
N ARG A 104 3.21 21.44 -1.78
CA ARG A 104 2.02 22.28 -1.99
C ARG A 104 0.72 21.52 -1.74
N ALA A 105 0.69 20.21 -2.04
CA ALA A 105 -0.53 19.40 -1.92
C ALA A 105 -0.71 18.81 -0.52
N PHE A 106 0.38 18.58 0.21
CA PHE A 106 0.39 18.03 1.57
C PHE A 106 1.47 18.71 2.43
N LYS A 107 1.08 19.44 3.48
CA LYS A 107 1.99 20.24 4.32
C LYS A 107 2.45 19.56 5.62
N LYS A 108 1.68 18.59 6.12
CA LYS A 108 2.00 17.74 7.28
C LYS A 108 1.35 16.38 7.04
N THR A 109 2.15 15.37 6.71
CA THR A 109 1.67 14.00 6.44
C THR A 109 2.33 13.00 7.36
N VAL A 110 1.58 11.96 7.74
CA VAL A 110 2.10 10.82 8.50
C VAL A 110 2.96 9.92 7.61
N GLY A 111 2.53 9.65 6.36
CA GLY A 111 3.27 8.76 5.45
C GLY A 111 4.24 9.50 4.53
N LEU A 112 5.53 9.14 4.51
CA LEU A 112 6.58 9.87 3.78
C LEU A 112 7.24 9.12 2.62
N ASN A 113 7.08 7.80 2.52
CA ASN A 113 7.95 6.98 1.64
C ASN A 113 7.33 6.63 0.28
N GLY A 114 6.02 6.78 0.09
CA GLY A 114 5.34 6.42 -1.16
C GLY A 114 5.25 4.91 -1.43
N VAL A 115 5.65 4.06 -0.47
CA VAL A 115 5.71 2.59 -0.59
C VAL A 115 4.52 1.90 0.10
N GLY A 116 3.92 2.50 1.12
CA GLY A 116 2.90 1.89 1.99
C GLY A 116 1.80 1.12 1.27
N THR A 117 1.00 1.82 0.47
CA THR A 117 -0.12 1.19 -0.28
C THR A 117 0.36 0.15 -1.30
N LYS A 118 1.61 0.21 -1.77
CA LYS A 118 2.19 -0.80 -2.67
C LYS A 118 2.56 -2.06 -1.90
N ALA A 119 3.01 -1.92 -0.65
CA ALA A 119 3.20 -3.06 0.24
C ALA A 119 1.85 -3.73 0.56
N VAL A 120 0.80 -2.94 0.84
CA VAL A 120 -0.57 -3.45 0.99
C VAL A 120 -1.01 -4.22 -0.25
N ASN A 121 -0.85 -3.63 -1.44
CA ASN A 121 -1.19 -4.30 -2.69
C ASN A 121 -0.39 -5.60 -2.89
N ALA A 122 0.94 -5.55 -2.77
CA ALA A 122 1.82 -6.69 -3.00
C ALA A 122 1.62 -7.84 -2.00
N LEU A 123 1.25 -7.55 -0.75
CA LEU A 123 1.08 -8.54 0.31
C LEU A 123 -0.36 -9.04 0.46
N SER A 124 -1.31 -8.45 -0.26
CA SER A 124 -2.70 -8.91 -0.27
C SER A 124 -2.92 -10.02 -1.31
N ALA A 125 -3.80 -10.96 -1.00
CA ALA A 125 -4.29 -11.93 -1.99
C ALA A 125 -5.14 -11.24 -3.06
N MET A 126 -6.01 -10.31 -2.63
CA MET A 126 -6.78 -9.41 -3.47
C MET A 126 -6.69 -7.99 -2.89
N PHE A 127 -6.47 -7.00 -3.75
CA PHE A 127 -6.46 -5.59 -3.37
C PHE A 127 -7.33 -4.79 -4.33
N LYS A 128 -8.33 -4.08 -3.80
CA LYS A 128 -9.22 -3.21 -4.59
C LYS A 128 -9.04 -1.77 -4.15
N VAL A 129 -8.84 -0.87 -5.11
CA VAL A 129 -8.81 0.58 -4.90
C VAL A 129 -9.90 1.25 -5.73
N GLU A 130 -10.58 2.23 -5.14
CA GLU A 130 -11.62 3.03 -5.80
C GLU A 130 -11.41 4.50 -5.46
N SER A 131 -11.56 5.38 -6.44
CA SER A 131 -11.54 6.82 -6.24
C SER A 131 -12.73 7.47 -6.91
N TYR A 132 -13.39 8.35 -6.18
CA TYR A 132 -14.58 9.09 -6.61
C TYR A 132 -14.25 10.58 -6.69
N ARG A 133 -14.38 11.18 -7.87
CA ARG A 133 -14.16 12.63 -8.08
C ARG A 133 -15.13 13.18 -9.11
N ALA A 134 -15.76 14.32 -8.82
CA ALA A 134 -16.68 15.01 -9.73
C ALA A 134 -17.73 14.09 -10.38
N GLY A 135 -18.37 13.25 -9.56
CA GLY A 135 -19.39 12.29 -10.02
C GLY A 135 -18.86 11.07 -10.80
N LYS A 136 -17.54 10.95 -11.00
CA LYS A 136 -16.91 9.83 -11.70
C LYS A 136 -16.19 8.91 -10.72
N CYS A 137 -16.17 7.62 -11.05
CA CYS A 137 -15.43 6.60 -10.32
C CYS A 137 -14.33 6.00 -11.22
N LYS A 138 -13.16 5.76 -10.64
CA LYS A 138 -12.14 4.87 -11.21
C LYS A 138 -11.81 3.81 -10.18
N SER A 139 -11.87 2.55 -10.59
CA SER A 139 -11.51 1.40 -9.77
C SER A 139 -10.43 0.55 -10.44
N ALA A 140 -9.68 -0.17 -9.61
CA ALA A 140 -8.75 -1.20 -10.04
C ALA A 140 -8.72 -2.32 -9.00
N THR A 141 -8.61 -3.56 -9.46
CA THR A 141 -8.46 -4.74 -8.62
C THR A 141 -7.20 -5.49 -9.03
N PHE A 142 -6.44 -5.91 -8.04
CA PHE A 142 -5.18 -6.60 -8.18
C PHE A 142 -5.27 -7.96 -7.47
N SER A 143 -4.53 -8.94 -7.98
CA SER A 143 -4.45 -10.28 -7.40
C SER A 143 -2.98 -10.61 -7.19
N ILE A 144 -2.59 -10.81 -5.93
CA ILE A 144 -1.20 -11.08 -5.55
C ILE A 144 -0.27 -9.96 -6.11
N GLY A 145 -0.69 -8.71 -5.89
CA GLY A 145 -0.07 -7.44 -6.29
C GLY A 145 -0.22 -7.00 -7.75
#